data_AF-A0AAV8ZAC3-F1
#
_entry.id   AF-A0AAV8ZAC3-F1
#
_cell.length_a   1.000
_cell.length_b   1.000
_cell.length_c   1.000
_cell.angle_alpha   90.00
_cell.angle_beta   90.00
_cell.angle_gamma   90.00
#
_symmetry.space_group_name_H-M   'P 1'
#
loop_
_entity.id
_entity.type
_entity.pdbx_description
1 polymer ?
#
loop_
_entity_poly.entity_id
_entity_poly.type
_entity_poly.pdbx_seq_one_letter_code
_entity_poly.pdbx_strand_id
1 'polypeptide(L)'
;MRPVCSKDGRTFPSECELKRAGCLARTTIEIAYTGVCGEKGPCSDHECQYGATCVERSGTAHCECPICPAEFEPVCGSDGISYGNECKLRLEACKHRRDITVLYDGPCSKFISCPATKFYLCWLNF
;
A
#
# COMPACT_ATOMS: atom_id res chain seq x y z
N MET A 1 -13.40 -29.22 -2.26
CA MET A 1 -13.55 -28.16 -3.28
C MET A 1 -12.66 -27.01 -2.87
N ARG A 2 -11.80 -26.50 -3.76
CA ARG A 2 -10.84 -25.41 -3.47
C ARG A 2 -11.24 -24.20 -4.33
N PRO A 3 -11.92 -23.19 -3.76
CA PRO A 3 -12.39 -22.06 -4.54
C PRO A 3 -11.22 -21.18 -5.01
N VAL A 4 -11.45 -20.46 -6.12
CA VAL A 4 -10.49 -19.52 -6.71
C VAL A 4 -11.20 -18.22 -7.08
N CYS A 5 -10.53 -17.09 -6.88
CA CYS A 5 -10.99 -15.78 -7.29
C CYS A 5 -10.34 -15.41 -8.63
N SER A 6 -11.15 -14.97 -9.60
CA SER A 6 -10.64 -14.44 -10.87
C SER A 6 -10.20 -12.98 -10.75
N LYS A 7 -9.38 -12.51 -11.71
CA LYS A 7 -9.03 -11.07 -11.82
C LYS A 7 -10.25 -10.16 -12.02
N ASP A 8 -11.32 -10.69 -12.59
CA ASP A 8 -12.59 -10.00 -12.77
C ASP A 8 -13.47 -9.98 -11.51
N GLY A 9 -12.96 -10.43 -10.36
CA GLY A 9 -13.70 -10.44 -9.10
C GLY A 9 -14.79 -11.51 -9.01
N ARG A 10 -14.73 -12.56 -9.84
CA ARG A 10 -15.70 -13.67 -9.82
C ARG A 10 -15.11 -14.88 -9.09
N THR A 11 -15.86 -15.39 -8.12
CA THR A 11 -15.51 -16.61 -7.39
C THR A 11 -15.94 -17.84 -8.18
N PHE A 12 -15.03 -18.80 -8.35
CA PHE A 12 -15.31 -20.12 -8.88
C PHE A 12 -15.07 -21.19 -7.80
N PRO A 13 -15.91 -22.22 -7.70
CA PRO A 13 -15.79 -23.26 -6.67
C PRO A 13 -14.57 -24.18 -6.89
N SER A 14 -14.00 -24.18 -8.09
CA SER A 14 -12.71 -24.80 -8.41
C SER A 14 -12.06 -24.17 -9.63
N GLU A 15 -10.75 -24.35 -9.77
CA GLU A 15 -10.01 -24.01 -11.00
C GLU A 15 -10.56 -24.72 -12.25
N CYS A 16 -11.09 -25.95 -12.10
CA CYS A 16 -11.71 -26.68 -13.20
C CYS A 16 -12.94 -25.94 -13.73
N GLU A 17 -13.79 -25.44 -12.83
CA GLU A 17 -14.99 -24.69 -13.21
C GLU A 17 -14.66 -23.33 -13.81
N LEU A 18 -13.59 -22.67 -13.33
CA LEU A 18 -13.07 -21.45 -13.92
C LEU A 18 -12.64 -21.67 -15.38
N LYS A 19 -11.86 -22.74 -15.65
CA LYS A 19 -11.44 -23.10 -17.01
C LYS A 19 -12.63 -23.45 -17.90
N ARG A 20 -13.62 -24.18 -17.37
CA ARG A 20 -14.86 -24.50 -18.09
C ARG A 20 -15.63 -23.23 -18.46
N ALA A 21 -15.78 -22.29 -17.53
CA ALA A 21 -16.45 -21.02 -17.78
C ALA A 21 -15.72 -20.16 -18.82
N GLY A 22 -14.38 -20.10 -18.76
CA GLY A 22 -13.57 -19.43 -19.77
C GLY A 22 -13.77 -20.03 -21.17
N CYS A 23 -13.76 -21.36 -21.27
CA CYS A 23 -14.03 -22.07 -22.53
C CYS A 23 -15.42 -21.72 -23.10
N LEU A 24 -16.47 -21.71 -22.27
CA LEU A 24 -17.83 -21.36 -22.68
C LEU A 24 -17.94 -19.89 -23.13
N ALA A 25 -17.23 -18.99 -22.45
CA ALA A 25 -17.21 -17.56 -22.77
C ALA A 25 -16.19 -17.19 -23.86
N ARG A 26 -15.47 -18.17 -24.44
CA ARG A 26 -14.40 -17.97 -25.43
C ARG A 26 -13.34 -16.96 -24.98
N THR A 27 -13.04 -16.94 -23.68
CA THR A 27 -12.03 -16.06 -23.07
C THR A 27 -11.23 -16.83 -22.03
N THR A 28 -10.00 -16.40 -21.77
CA THR A 28 -9.18 -16.97 -20.71
C THR A 28 -9.43 -16.18 -19.44
N ILE A 29 -10.12 -16.79 -18.47
CA ILE A 29 -10.31 -16.22 -17.15
C ILE A 29 -9.05 -16.49 -16.34
N GLU A 30 -8.38 -15.44 -15.87
CA GLU A 30 -7.16 -15.59 -15.06
C GLU A 30 -7.48 -15.64 -13.57
N ILE A 31 -6.75 -16.48 -12.83
CA ILE A 31 -6.83 -16.54 -11.37
C ILE A 31 -6.08 -15.35 -10.79
N ALA A 32 -6.75 -14.58 -9.93
CA ALA A 32 -6.11 -13.56 -9.10
C ALA A 32 -5.45 -14.22 -7.87
N TYR A 33 -6.22 -15.04 -7.14
CA TYR A 33 -5.73 -15.77 -5.96
C TYR A 33 -6.64 -16.97 -5.62
N THR A 34 -6.13 -17.90 -4.80
CA THR A 34 -6.91 -19.02 -4.26
C THR A 34 -7.75 -18.58 -3.06
N GLY A 35 -9.03 -18.93 -3.02
CA GLY A 35 -10.02 -18.44 -2.04
C GLY A 35 -11.25 -17.85 -2.75
N VAL A 36 -12.23 -17.38 -1.98
CA VAL A 36 -13.36 -16.63 -2.58
C VAL A 36 -12.99 -15.16 -2.78
N CYS A 37 -13.54 -14.54 -3.82
CA CYS A 37 -13.44 -13.09 -3.98
C CYS A 37 -14.11 -12.40 -2.79
N GLY A 38 -13.47 -11.36 -2.24
CA GLY A 38 -13.97 -10.65 -1.06
C GLY A 38 -13.78 -11.36 0.29
N GLU A 39 -13.12 -12.52 0.35
CA GLU A 39 -12.75 -13.17 1.63
C GLU A 39 -11.58 -12.48 2.32
N LYS A 40 -10.73 -11.80 1.54
CA LYS A 40 -9.85 -10.80 2.11
C LYS A 40 -10.77 -9.63 2.42
N GLY A 41 -11.04 -9.39 3.71
CA GLY A 41 -12.04 -8.43 4.20
C GLY A 41 -11.94 -7.03 3.57
N PRO A 42 -12.86 -6.12 3.88
CA PRO A 42 -13.07 -4.87 3.13
C PRO A 42 -11.82 -3.98 2.98
N CYS A 43 -10.78 -4.17 3.81
CA CYS A 43 -9.49 -3.49 3.71
C CYS A 43 -8.50 -4.05 2.68
N SER A 44 -8.86 -5.09 1.93
CA SER A 44 -7.90 -5.80 1.08
C SER A 44 -7.74 -5.20 -0.30
N ASP A 45 -8.80 -4.58 -0.80
CA ASP A 45 -8.81 -3.80 -2.05
C ASP A 45 -9.06 -2.30 -1.78
N HIS A 46 -9.08 -1.89 -0.50
CA HIS A 46 -9.36 -0.51 -0.09
C HIS A 46 -8.09 0.18 0.41
N GLU A 47 -7.53 1.04 -0.45
CA GLU A 47 -6.34 1.82 -0.13
C GLU A 47 -6.72 3.15 0.54
N CYS A 48 -6.19 3.39 1.73
CA CYS A 48 -6.45 4.60 2.50
C CYS A 48 -5.45 5.70 2.14
N GLN A 49 -5.95 6.93 1.95
CA GLN A 49 -5.10 8.06 1.57
C GLN A 49 -4.32 8.64 2.78
N TYR A 50 -3.26 9.39 2.48
CA TYR A 50 -2.51 10.19 3.45
C TYR A 50 -1.83 9.36 4.56
N GLY A 51 -1.43 8.12 4.26
CA GLY A 51 -0.76 7.24 5.23
C GLY A 51 -1.69 6.70 6.32
N ALA A 52 -3.01 6.79 6.14
CA ALA A 52 -3.99 6.13 7.00
C ALA A 52 -3.89 4.59 6.85
N THR A 53 -4.18 3.88 7.94
CA THR A 53 -4.25 2.42 7.97
C THR A 53 -5.70 1.99 7.81
N CYS A 54 -5.94 1.00 6.95
CA CYS A 54 -7.28 0.43 6.84
C CYS A 54 -7.53 -0.55 8.00
N VAL A 55 -8.63 -0.34 8.71
CA VAL A 55 -9.13 -1.21 9.77
C VAL A 55 -10.54 -1.69 9.43
N GLU A 56 -10.83 -2.95 9.72
CA GLU A 56 -12.17 -3.50 9.54
C GLU A 56 -13.01 -3.27 10.80
N ARG A 57 -14.13 -2.55 10.66
CA ARG A 57 -15.09 -2.34 11.74
C ARG A 57 -16.49 -2.73 11.26
N SER A 58 -17.08 -3.72 11.92
CA SER A 58 -18.43 -4.22 11.60
C SER A 58 -18.61 -4.63 10.13
N GLY A 59 -17.62 -5.29 9.54
CA GLY A 59 -17.67 -5.74 8.14
C GLY A 59 -17.51 -4.63 7.10
N THR A 60 -17.10 -3.42 7.51
CA THR A 60 -16.82 -2.28 6.61
C THR A 60 -15.38 -1.81 6.79
N ALA A 61 -14.75 -1.36 5.70
CA ALA A 61 -13.42 -0.74 5.74
C ALA A 61 -13.53 0.66 6.36
N HIS A 62 -12.65 0.96 7.30
CA HIS A 62 -12.47 2.29 7.87
C HIS A 62 -11.01 2.70 7.73
N CYS A 63 -10.77 3.93 7.33
CA CYS A 63 -9.43 4.50 7.28
C CYS A 63 -9.18 5.28 8.57
N GLU A 64 -8.24 4.81 9.38
CA GLU A 64 -7.88 5.43 10.65
C GLU A 64 -6.40 5.82 10.65
N CYS A 65 -6.05 6.90 11.34
CA CYS A 65 -4.65 7.30 11.44
C CYS A 65 -3.86 6.31 12.31
N PRO A 66 -2.61 5.99 11.94
CA PRO A 66 -1.83 4.98 12.64
C PRO A 66 -1.48 5.42 14.08
N ILE A 67 -1.40 4.45 14.99
CA ILE A 67 -0.89 4.66 16.34
C ILE A 67 0.61 4.33 16.33
N CYS A 68 1.45 5.27 16.76
CA CYS A 68 2.89 5.17 16.59
C CYS A 68 3.64 4.88 17.89
N PRO A 69 4.67 4.00 17.85
CA PRO A 69 5.56 3.83 18.97
C PRO A 69 6.43 5.07 19.21
N ALA A 70 7.01 5.15 20.40
CA ALA A 70 7.93 6.22 20.79
C ALA A 70 9.36 6.03 20.27
N GLU A 71 9.60 5.04 19.42
CA GLU A 71 10.88 4.75 18.79
C GLU A 71 11.37 5.95 17.96
N PHE A 72 12.69 6.12 17.95
CA PHE A 72 13.36 7.22 17.26
C PHE A 72 14.20 6.68 16.11
N GLU A 73 13.62 6.70 14.92
CA GLU A 73 14.21 6.30 13.65
C GLU A 73 13.94 7.40 12.63
N PRO A 74 14.70 8.51 12.66
CA PRO A 74 14.32 9.71 11.96
C PRO A 74 14.24 9.49 10.45
N VAL A 75 13.27 10.11 9.79
CA VAL A 75 13.10 10.08 8.33
C VAL A 75 12.86 11.48 7.78
N CYS A 76 13.27 11.71 6.54
CA CYS A 76 13.01 12.97 5.84
C CYS A 76 11.76 12.84 4.98
N GLY A 77 10.77 13.69 5.22
CA GLY A 77 9.55 13.75 4.41
C GLY A 77 9.77 14.49 3.08
N SER A 78 8.89 14.24 2.12
CA SER A 78 8.84 14.96 0.83
C SER A 78 8.54 16.45 0.97
N ASP A 79 8.06 16.88 2.13
CA ASP A 79 7.84 18.27 2.52
C ASP A 79 9.09 18.95 3.11
N GLY A 80 10.22 18.23 3.18
CA GLY A 80 11.48 18.72 3.75
C GLY A 80 11.48 18.78 5.28
N ILE A 81 10.50 18.16 5.95
CA ILE A 81 10.42 18.08 7.40
C ILE A 81 10.98 16.75 7.90
N SER A 82 11.75 16.80 8.98
CA SER A 82 12.27 15.61 9.65
C SER A 82 11.24 15.06 10.62
N TYR A 83 10.85 13.81 10.45
CA TYR A 83 9.95 13.10 11.35
C TYR A 83 10.75 12.16 12.23
N GLY A 84 10.32 11.99 13.49
CA GLY A 84 11.03 11.12 14.43
C GLY A 84 10.96 9.62 14.09
N ASN A 85 9.99 9.21 13.27
CA ASN A 85 9.90 7.90 12.63
C ASN A 85 8.91 7.94 11.44
N GLU A 86 8.95 6.92 10.58
CA GLU A 86 8.03 6.79 9.43
C GLU A 86 6.56 6.76 9.87
N CYS A 87 6.25 6.14 11.01
CA CYS A 87 4.90 6.13 11.53
C CYS A 87 4.39 7.54 11.85
N LYS A 88 5.21 8.38 12.51
CA LYS A 88 4.89 9.77 12.85
C LYS A 88 4.70 10.62 11.60
N LEU A 89 5.47 10.35 10.55
CA LEU A 89 5.26 10.97 9.23
C LEU A 89 3.86 10.62 8.71
N ARG A 90 3.50 9.33 8.66
CA ARG A 90 2.17 8.88 8.23
C ARG A 90 1.04 9.40 9.12
N LEU A 91 1.26 9.49 10.43
CA LEU A 91 0.30 10.05 11.38
C LEU A 91 0.00 11.52 11.08
N GLU A 92 1.04 12.33 10.85
CA GLU A 92 0.83 13.75 10.52
C GLU A 92 0.29 13.95 9.11
N ALA A 93 0.69 13.13 8.15
CA ALA A 93 0.06 13.06 6.83
C ALA A 93 -1.45 12.81 6.97
N CYS A 94 -1.84 11.82 7.78
CA CYS A 94 -3.24 11.44 7.97
C CYS A 94 -4.05 12.53 8.68
N LYS A 95 -3.53 13.11 9.77
CA LYS A 95 -4.19 14.17 10.53
C LYS A 95 -4.40 15.44 9.72
N HIS A 96 -3.41 15.82 8.92
CA HIS A 96 -3.43 17.04 8.14
C HIS A 96 -3.92 16.85 6.69
N ARG A 97 -4.29 15.62 6.31
CA ARG A 97 -4.66 15.24 4.94
C ARG A 97 -3.64 15.73 3.91
N ARG A 98 -2.36 15.45 4.19
CA ARG A 98 -1.24 15.76 3.30
C ARG A 98 -0.65 14.47 2.77
N ASP A 99 -0.27 14.49 1.51
CA ASP A 99 0.46 13.38 0.92
C ASP A 99 1.96 13.60 1.15
N ILE A 100 2.48 12.95 2.17
CA ILE A 100 3.88 13.04 2.59
C ILE A 100 4.47 11.66 2.43
N THR A 101 5.50 11.55 1.61
CA THR A 101 6.24 10.31 1.39
C THR A 101 7.60 10.42 2.04
N VAL A 102 8.18 9.29 2.44
CA VAL A 102 9.59 9.27 2.86
C VAL A 102 10.46 9.53 1.64
N LEU A 103 11.37 10.50 1.76
CA LEU A 103 12.36 10.84 0.73
C LEU A 103 13.64 10.05 0.95
N TYR A 104 14.10 9.95 2.20
CA TYR A 104 15.20 9.08 2.64
C TYR A 104 15.18 8.86 4.16
N ASP A 105 15.83 7.79 4.61
CA ASP A 105 16.05 7.49 6.02
C ASP A 105 17.11 8.43 6.63
N GLY A 106 16.81 8.98 7.81
CA GLY A 106 17.60 9.99 8.49
C GLY A 106 16.93 11.38 8.51
N PRO A 107 17.44 12.33 9.31
CA PRO A 107 16.89 13.67 9.37
C PRO A 107 17.09 14.44 8.06
N CYS A 108 16.16 15.34 7.75
CA CYS A 108 16.32 16.27 6.64
C CYS A 108 17.57 17.13 6.84
N SER A 109 18.46 17.11 5.85
CA SER A 109 19.66 17.93 5.88
C SER A 109 19.28 19.34 5.43
N LYS A 110 19.44 20.33 6.31
CA LYS A 110 19.25 21.76 5.96
C LYS A 110 20.16 22.26 4.82
N PHE A 111 21.09 21.44 4.35
CA PHE A 111 22.06 21.72 3.30
C PHE A 111 22.04 20.70 2.15
N ILE A 112 20.87 20.21 1.73
CA ILE A 112 20.75 19.61 0.40
C ILE A 112 20.26 20.69 -0.57
N SER A 113 21.21 21.51 -1.04
CA SER A 113 21.14 21.98 -2.41
C SER A 113 21.48 20.79 -3.31
N CYS A 114 20.56 19.83 -3.46
CA CYS A 114 20.62 18.95 -4.62
C CYS A 114 19.97 19.73 -5.76
N PRO A 115 20.73 20.19 -6.78
CA PRO A 115 20.10 20.70 -7.98
C PRO A 115 19.20 19.58 -8.53
N ALA A 116 17.97 19.93 -8.86
CA ALA A 116 16.90 19.03 -9.28
C ALA A 116 17.14 18.36 -10.66
N THR A 117 18.34 17.82 -10.91
CA THR A 117 18.73 17.37 -12.26
C THR A 117 19.38 16.01 -12.38
N LYS A 118 19.66 15.24 -11.33
CA LYS A 118 20.11 13.83 -11.53
C LYS A 118 19.58 12.85 -10.50
N PHE A 119 18.52 12.14 -10.91
CA PHE A 119 18.33 10.72 -10.59
C PHE A 119 19.65 9.98 -10.87
N TYR A 120 20.03 9.03 -10.00
CA TYR A 120 21.31 8.29 -10.01
C TYR A 120 22.49 9.22 -9.64
N LEU A 121 23.10 9.09 -8.46
CA LEU A 121 24.08 8.04 -8.16
C LEU A 121 24.11 7.78 -6.64
N CYS A 122 23.22 6.91 -6.18
CA CYS A 122 23.59 5.97 -5.14
C CYS A 122 24.54 4.97 -5.81
N TRP A 123 25.71 4.73 -5.23
CA TRP A 123 26.85 3.97 -5.77
C TRP A 123 27.75 4.72 -6.75
N LEU A 124 28.88 5.23 -6.27
CA LEU A 124 30.19 4.91 -6.84
C LEU A 124 31.23 5.09 -5.73
N ASN A 125 31.76 3.96 -5.27
CA ASN A 125 32.98 3.90 -4.47
C ASN A 125 34.13 4.53 -5.27
N PHE A 126 34.86 5.45 -4.65
CA PHE A 126 36.25 5.75 -4.95
C PHE A 126 37.00 5.99 -3.66
#